data_AF-A0A2V2SDC0-F1
#
_entry.id   AF-A0A2V2SDC0-F1
#
_cell.length_a   1.000
_cell.length_b   1.000
_cell.length_c   1.000
_cell.angle_alpha   90.00
_cell.angle_beta   90.00
_cell.angle_gamma   90.00
#
_symmetry.space_group_name_H-M   'P 1'
#
loop_
_entity.id
_entity.type
_entity.pdbx_description
1 polymer ?
#
loop_
_entity_poly.entity_id
_entity_poly.type
_entity_poly.pdbx_seq_one_letter_code
_entity_poly.pdbx_strand_id
1 'polypeptide(L)'
;MGGCATQKLWEEGTLANYHEPATPSNLGLYQATNRTDFLVLYDESSERSDSIQRRAYWLGANSDRIKARRKPHFVAVKTGEGLLPIPIGSDGQTLASPASGCPYALSSTNGDSFTLHWPGSHAGPYELPVYPDASGRTKQVLLTPLTVAADITIVGGFLFVMFYPASAEAVSCAVNH
;
A
#
# COMPACT_ATOMS: atom_id res chain seq x y z
N MET A 1 -22.69 26.62 -6.07
CA MET A 1 -21.28 26.49 -5.63
C MET A 1 -21.24 25.53 -4.46
N GLY A 2 -20.38 24.50 -4.51
CA GLY A 2 -20.22 23.52 -3.44
C GLY A 2 -20.48 22.10 -3.93
N GLY A 3 -19.42 21.36 -4.26
CA GLY A 3 -19.54 19.98 -4.74
C GLY A 3 -18.27 19.38 -5.36
N CYS A 4 -17.25 20.19 -5.69
CA CYS A 4 -16.05 19.70 -6.39
C CYS A 4 -14.80 19.54 -5.52
N ALA A 5 -14.93 19.57 -4.18
CA ALA A 5 -13.77 19.44 -3.30
C ALA A 5 -13.47 17.99 -2.90
N THR A 6 -14.47 17.10 -2.94
CA THR A 6 -14.28 15.70 -2.51
C THR A 6 -13.70 14.83 -3.60
N GLN A 7 -14.05 15.00 -4.87
CA GLN A 7 -13.60 14.11 -5.96
C GLN A 7 -12.08 14.15 -6.18
N LYS A 8 -11.46 15.34 -6.06
CA LYS A 8 -10.00 15.51 -6.15
C LYS A 8 -9.21 14.85 -5.02
N LEU A 9 -9.84 14.60 -3.87
CA LEU A 9 -9.21 13.90 -2.75
C LEU A 9 -9.13 12.37 -2.98
N TRP A 10 -9.86 11.83 -3.96
CA TRP A 10 -9.86 10.41 -4.29
C TRP A 10 -8.98 10.05 -5.50
N GLU A 11 -8.57 11.04 -6.31
CA GLU A 11 -7.89 10.82 -7.59
C GLU A 11 -6.35 10.75 -7.48
N GLU A 12 -5.74 11.35 -6.45
CA GLU A 12 -4.28 11.43 -6.33
C GLU A 12 -3.77 10.76 -5.06
N GLY A 13 -3.69 9.42 -5.05
CA GLY A 13 -2.76 8.65 -4.20
C GLY A 13 -2.86 8.80 -2.67
N THR A 14 -3.79 9.59 -2.14
CA THR A 14 -3.78 10.11 -0.75
C THR A 14 -4.38 9.16 0.28
N LEU A 15 -4.74 7.93 -0.13
CA LEU A 15 -5.37 6.92 0.72
C LEU A 15 -4.67 5.56 0.69
N ALA A 16 -3.58 5.42 -0.07
CA ALA A 16 -2.78 4.20 -0.03
C ALA A 16 -1.83 4.30 1.16
N ASN A 17 -2.08 3.51 2.20
CA ASN A 17 -1.08 3.29 3.25
C ASN A 17 0.02 2.40 2.69
N TYR A 18 1.25 2.57 3.18
CA TYR A 18 2.39 1.76 2.80
C TYR A 18 2.93 0.94 3.98
N HIS A 19 3.64 -0.13 3.61
CA HIS A 19 4.60 -0.81 4.47
C HIS A 19 6.00 -0.41 4.02
N GLU A 20 6.83 -0.06 5.00
CA GLU A 20 8.18 0.42 4.77
C GLU A 20 9.14 -0.10 5.86
N PRO A 21 10.46 0.00 5.67
CA PRO A 21 11.43 -0.30 6.72
C PRO A 21 11.25 0.65 7.90
N ALA A 22 11.25 0.11 9.12
CA ALA A 22 11.28 0.91 10.33
C ALA A 22 12.63 1.65 10.46
N THR A 23 12.66 2.70 11.28
CA THR A 23 13.89 3.43 11.60
C THR A 23 14.19 3.30 13.11
N PRO A 24 15.20 2.52 13.52
CA PRO A 24 16.11 1.70 12.71
C PRO A 24 15.45 0.42 12.17
N SER A 25 15.92 -0.08 11.04
CA SER A 25 15.36 -1.28 10.40
C SER A 25 15.86 -2.60 11.00
N ASN A 26 16.81 -2.52 11.95
CA ASN A 26 17.42 -3.66 12.63
C ASN A 26 17.86 -4.76 11.65
N LEU A 27 18.49 -4.39 10.53
CA LEU A 27 18.85 -5.29 9.45
C LEU A 27 19.62 -6.53 9.95
N GLY A 28 19.23 -7.70 9.46
CA GLY A 28 19.94 -8.96 9.63
C GLY A 28 20.11 -9.65 8.27
N LEU A 29 21.29 -10.21 8.02
CA LEU A 29 21.60 -10.91 6.78
C LEU A 29 22.21 -12.27 7.11
N TYR A 30 21.74 -13.30 6.40
CA TYR A 30 22.23 -14.65 6.57
C TYR A 30 22.45 -15.30 5.23
N GLN A 31 23.55 -16.03 5.09
CA GLN A 31 23.83 -16.86 3.93
C GLN A 31 23.16 -18.23 4.12
N ALA A 32 22.45 -18.69 3.09
CA ALA A 32 21.95 -20.05 3.07
C ALA A 32 23.07 -21.07 2.87
N THR A 33 23.05 -22.17 3.61
CA THR A 33 24.06 -23.23 3.52
C THR A 33 23.89 -24.11 2.28
N ASN A 34 22.67 -24.20 1.73
CA ASN A 34 22.29 -25.16 0.69
C ASN A 34 21.82 -24.53 -0.64
N ARG A 35 21.93 -23.20 -0.78
CA ARG A 35 21.54 -22.48 -2.00
C ARG A 35 22.33 -21.18 -2.14
N THR A 36 22.43 -20.68 -3.37
CA THR A 36 23.04 -19.38 -3.67
C THR A 36 22.01 -18.26 -3.45
N ASP A 37 21.58 -18.06 -2.21
CA ASP A 37 20.66 -16.99 -1.83
C ASP A 37 20.93 -16.51 -0.39
N PHE A 38 20.43 -15.32 -0.09
CA PHE A 38 20.60 -14.64 1.19
C PHE A 38 19.24 -14.41 1.84
N LEU A 39 19.14 -14.73 3.12
CA LEU A 39 17.98 -14.39 3.92
C LEU A 39 18.16 -12.98 4.47
N VAL A 40 17.23 -12.10 4.17
CA VAL A 40 17.16 -10.74 4.72
C VAL A 40 16.11 -10.69 5.80
N LEU A 41 16.49 -10.19 6.97
CA LEU A 41 15.60 -9.86 8.08
C LEU A 41 15.60 -8.34 8.30
N TYR A 42 14.44 -7.77 8.53
CA TYR A 42 14.30 -6.36 8.89
C TYR A 42 13.01 -6.12 9.66
N ASP A 43 12.94 -4.98 10.33
CA ASP A 43 11.74 -4.49 10.99
C ASP A 43 10.93 -3.65 10.01
N GLU A 44 9.67 -4.03 9.81
CA GLU A 44 8.70 -3.35 8.96
C GLU A 44 7.76 -2.51 9.81
N SER A 45 7.55 -1.24 9.44
CA SER A 45 6.48 -0.38 9.94
C SER A 45 5.32 -0.35 8.93
N SER A 46 4.14 0.07 9.41
CA SER A 46 2.99 0.35 8.55
C SER A 46 2.49 1.75 8.83
N GLU A 47 2.27 2.56 7.80
CA GLU A 47 1.68 3.90 7.99
C GLU A 47 0.28 3.84 8.62
N ARG A 48 -0.41 2.72 8.44
CA ARG A 48 -1.74 2.49 9.01
C ARG A 48 -1.70 2.22 10.51
N SER A 49 -0.60 1.69 11.02
CA SER A 49 -0.49 1.25 12.42
C SER A 49 0.95 1.34 12.91
N ASP A 50 1.14 1.91 14.10
CA ASP A 50 2.44 2.01 14.79
C ASP A 50 3.04 0.65 15.21
N SER A 51 2.54 -0.47 14.68
CA SER A 51 3.09 -1.80 14.91
C SER A 51 4.36 -2.00 14.09
N ILE A 52 5.41 -2.49 14.74
CA ILE A 52 6.62 -2.97 14.09
C ILE A 52 6.54 -4.50 13.96
N GLN A 53 6.84 -5.02 12.77
CA GLN A 53 6.85 -6.46 12.51
C GLN A 53 8.19 -6.92 11.97
N ARG A 54 8.78 -7.95 12.60
CA ARG A 54 9.98 -8.61 12.09
C ARG A 54 9.64 -9.43 10.85
N ARG A 55 10.22 -9.08 9.71
CA ARG A 55 10.03 -9.76 8.42
C ARG A 55 11.29 -10.50 8.01
N ALA A 56 11.11 -11.59 7.27
CA ALA A 56 12.20 -12.33 6.64
C ALA A 56 11.86 -12.71 5.20
N TYR A 57 12.78 -12.55 4.26
CA TYR A 57 12.59 -12.95 2.87
C TYR A 57 13.91 -13.37 2.21
N TRP A 58 13.81 -14.17 1.15
CA TRP A 58 14.95 -14.58 0.33
C TRP A 58 15.26 -13.52 -0.74
N LEU A 59 16.47 -12.97 -0.73
CA LEU A 59 16.87 -11.80 -1.52
C LEU A 59 16.74 -12.04 -3.02
N GLY A 60 17.38 -13.08 -3.53
CA GLY A 60 17.37 -13.44 -4.95
C GLY A 60 15.95 -13.71 -5.43
N ALA A 61 15.22 -14.56 -4.71
CA ALA A 61 13.85 -14.94 -5.03
C ALA A 61 12.84 -13.77 -5.04
N ASN A 62 13.13 -12.67 -4.35
CA ASN A 62 12.22 -11.51 -4.25
C ASN A 62 12.73 -10.25 -4.97
N SER A 63 13.92 -10.30 -5.58
CA SER A 63 14.57 -9.14 -6.20
C SER A 63 13.66 -8.39 -7.20
N ASP A 64 13.03 -9.09 -8.14
CA ASP A 64 12.12 -8.47 -9.11
C ASP A 64 10.85 -7.91 -8.48
N ARG A 65 10.35 -8.54 -7.41
CA ARG A 65 9.17 -8.05 -6.68
C ARG A 65 9.47 -6.75 -5.96
N ILE A 66 10.63 -6.68 -5.31
CA ILE A 66 11.09 -5.48 -4.59
C ILE A 66 11.27 -4.33 -5.56
N LYS A 67 11.96 -4.55 -6.70
CA LYS A 67 12.09 -3.56 -7.78
C LYS A 67 10.73 -3.08 -8.30
N ALA A 68 9.74 -3.96 -8.35
CA ALA A 68 8.37 -3.63 -8.74
C ALA A 68 7.50 -3.07 -7.61
N ARG A 69 8.06 -2.75 -6.43
CA ARG A 69 7.35 -2.29 -5.22
C ARG A 69 6.18 -3.21 -4.81
N ARG A 70 6.37 -4.51 -4.96
CA ARG A 70 5.40 -5.55 -4.59
C ARG A 70 5.81 -6.21 -3.28
N LYS A 71 4.81 -6.54 -2.46
CA LYS A 71 4.98 -7.31 -1.22
C LYS A 71 5.85 -8.54 -1.45
N PRO A 72 6.98 -8.72 -0.75
CA PRO A 72 7.79 -9.93 -0.83
C PRO A 72 7.02 -11.18 -0.40
N HIS A 73 7.48 -12.34 -0.86
CA HIS A 73 7.12 -13.61 -0.27
C HIS A 73 7.91 -13.80 1.02
N PHE A 74 7.29 -13.37 2.12
CA PHE A 74 7.87 -13.54 3.44
C PHE A 74 7.89 -15.00 3.87
N VAL A 75 8.97 -15.36 4.56
CA VAL A 75 9.15 -16.64 5.24
C VAL A 75 9.15 -16.41 6.76
N ALA A 76 9.12 -17.49 7.53
CA ALA A 76 9.20 -17.37 8.98
C ALA A 76 10.56 -16.82 9.41
N VAL A 77 10.60 -15.92 10.40
CA VAL A 77 11.85 -15.33 10.93
C VAL A 77 12.84 -16.39 11.42
N LYS A 78 12.33 -17.45 12.05
CA LYS A 78 13.10 -18.64 12.48
C LYS A 78 13.85 -19.36 11.36
N THR A 79 13.55 -19.08 10.09
CA THR A 79 14.31 -19.61 8.95
C THR A 79 15.78 -19.19 9.00
N GLY A 80 16.12 -18.11 9.71
CA GLY A 80 17.51 -17.69 9.94
C GLY A 80 18.27 -18.57 10.95
N GLU A 81 17.58 -19.38 11.76
CA GLU A 81 18.22 -20.24 12.74
C GLU A 81 19.06 -21.33 12.04
N GLY A 82 20.34 -21.42 12.40
CA GLY A 82 21.28 -22.36 11.77
C GLY A 82 21.86 -21.90 10.42
N LEU A 83 21.49 -20.71 9.93
CA LEU A 83 22.15 -20.08 8.78
C LEU A 83 23.40 -19.33 9.22
N LEU A 84 24.31 -19.08 8.27
CA LEU A 84 25.56 -18.37 8.54
C LEU A 84 25.28 -16.86 8.56
N PRO A 85 25.48 -16.15 9.69
CA PRO A 85 25.26 -14.71 9.75
C PRO A 85 26.30 -13.95 8.92
N ILE A 86 25.85 -12.94 8.18
CA ILE A 86 26.71 -12.01 7.44
C ILE A 86 26.92 -10.76 8.31
N PRO A 87 28.17 -10.35 8.58
CA PRO A 87 28.46 -9.12 9.30
C PRO A 87 27.87 -7.90 8.58
N ILE A 88 27.20 -7.04 9.34
CA ILE A 88 26.63 -5.77 8.85
C ILE A 88 27.35 -4.62 9.55
N GLY A 89 27.94 -3.73 8.75
CA GLY A 89 28.51 -2.47 9.21
C GLY A 89 27.61 -1.32 8.81
N SER A 90 27.84 -0.15 9.40
CA SER A 90 27.21 1.09 8.94
C SER A 90 28.04 1.70 7.81
N ASP A 91 27.37 2.34 6.85
CA ASP A 91 28.06 3.13 5.84
C ASP A 91 28.98 4.18 6.50
N GLY A 92 30.23 4.28 6.04
CA GLY A 92 31.28 5.10 6.66
C GLY A 92 32.03 4.49 7.86
N GLN A 93 31.62 3.32 8.38
CA GLN A 93 32.43 2.54 9.33
C GLN A 93 33.15 1.41 8.59
N THR A 94 34.47 1.45 8.58
CA THR A 94 35.30 0.31 8.18
C THR A 94 35.10 -0.80 9.21
N LEU A 95 34.25 -1.78 8.91
CA LEU A 95 34.36 -3.09 9.57
C LEU A 95 35.81 -3.52 9.43
N ALA A 96 36.45 -3.96 10.52
CA ALA A 96 37.76 -4.59 10.43
C ALA A 96 37.68 -5.63 9.32
N SER A 97 38.38 -5.37 8.21
CA SER A 97 38.18 -6.06 6.94
C SER A 97 38.02 -7.55 7.23
N PRO A 98 36.84 -8.14 6.95
CA PRO A 98 36.67 -9.56 7.20
C PRO A 98 37.80 -10.26 6.43
N ALA A 99 38.44 -11.25 7.08
CA ALA A 99 39.58 -11.96 6.52
C ALA A 99 39.34 -12.21 5.03
N SER A 100 40.27 -11.73 4.20
CA SER A 100 40.13 -11.56 2.75
C SER A 100 39.36 -12.74 2.12
N GLY A 101 38.10 -12.52 1.74
CA GLY A 101 37.25 -13.56 1.14
C GLY A 101 35.98 -13.96 1.89
N CYS A 102 35.57 -13.25 2.95
CA CYS A 102 34.25 -13.44 3.58
C CYS A 102 33.24 -12.37 3.14
N PRO A 103 31.95 -12.71 2.99
CA PRO A 103 30.90 -11.75 2.67
C PRO A 103 30.62 -10.80 3.83
N TYR A 104 30.27 -9.56 3.51
CA TYR A 104 29.83 -8.55 4.48
C TYR A 104 28.84 -7.60 3.82
N ALA A 105 28.09 -6.85 4.63
CA ALA A 105 27.19 -5.83 4.13
C ALA A 105 27.38 -4.49 4.84
N LEU A 106 27.01 -3.42 4.16
CA LEU A 106 26.98 -2.06 4.70
C LEU A 106 25.54 -1.55 4.64
N SER A 107 24.94 -1.22 5.78
CA SER A 107 23.63 -0.59 5.84
C SER A 107 23.74 0.89 5.53
N SER A 108 22.87 1.41 4.68
CA SER A 108 22.70 2.85 4.45
C SER A 108 22.35 3.57 5.75
N THR A 109 22.81 4.81 5.88
CA THR A 109 22.51 5.68 7.03
C THR A 109 21.01 5.89 7.23
N ASN A 110 20.23 5.86 6.14
CA ASN A 110 18.78 6.03 6.20
C ASN A 110 18.04 4.73 6.61
N GLY A 111 18.76 3.61 6.72
CA GLY A 111 18.20 2.32 7.13
C GLY A 111 17.30 1.62 6.11
N ASP A 112 17.16 2.20 4.92
CA ASP A 112 16.25 1.79 3.84
C ASP A 112 16.89 0.84 2.81
N SER A 113 18.21 0.68 2.86
CA SER A 113 18.98 -0.05 1.87
C SER A 113 20.28 -0.56 2.46
N PHE A 114 20.89 -1.52 1.78
CA PHE A 114 22.20 -2.04 2.13
C PHE A 114 22.98 -2.45 0.88
N THR A 115 24.31 -2.39 0.97
CA THR A 115 25.19 -2.92 -0.07
C THR A 115 25.78 -4.24 0.41
N LEU A 116 25.52 -5.33 -0.31
CA LEU A 116 26.11 -6.63 -0.03
C LEU A 116 27.39 -6.79 -0.84
N HIS A 117 28.50 -7.00 -0.16
CA HIS A 117 29.78 -7.31 -0.77
C HIS A 117 30.04 -8.81 -0.72
N TRP A 118 30.11 -9.42 -1.89
CA TRP A 118 30.39 -10.85 -2.04
C TRP A 118 31.78 -11.05 -2.69
N PRO A 119 32.63 -11.93 -2.13
CA PRO A 119 33.93 -12.26 -2.72
C PRO A 119 33.80 -12.77 -4.15
N GLY A 120 34.40 -12.06 -5.11
CA GLY A 120 34.43 -12.49 -6.52
C GLY A 120 33.10 -12.39 -7.27
N SER A 121 32.09 -11.71 -6.72
CA SER A 121 30.85 -11.37 -7.44
C SER A 121 30.56 -9.87 -7.36
N HIS A 122 29.56 -9.42 -8.12
CA HIS A 122 29.14 -8.03 -8.11
C HIS A 122 28.56 -7.67 -6.73
N ALA A 123 29.09 -6.60 -6.14
CA ALA A 123 28.45 -5.95 -5.02
C ALA A 123 27.21 -5.20 -5.53
N GLY A 124 26.06 -5.42 -4.89
CA GLY A 124 24.81 -4.81 -5.28
C GLY A 124 24.27 -3.93 -4.17
N PRO A 125 23.84 -2.69 -4.46
CA PRO A 125 22.91 -2.02 -3.58
C PRO A 125 21.56 -2.76 -3.65
N TYR A 126 20.97 -3.02 -2.50
CA TYR A 126 19.67 -3.62 -2.34
C TYR A 126 18.80 -2.71 -1.49
N GLU A 127 17.63 -2.37 -2.02
CA GLU A 127 16.61 -1.64 -1.28
C GLU A 127 15.81 -2.61 -0.40
N LEU A 128 15.46 -2.16 0.79
CA LEU A 128 14.48 -2.86 1.61
C LEU A 128 13.07 -2.63 1.04
N PRO A 129 12.14 -3.57 1.26
CA PRO A 129 10.84 -3.52 0.61
C PRO A 129 9.99 -2.32 1.06
N VAL A 130 9.50 -1.54 0.08
CA VAL A 130 8.42 -0.57 0.23
C VAL A 130 7.27 -0.98 -0.69
N TYR A 131 6.08 -1.19 -0.14
CA TYR A 131 4.93 -1.69 -0.90
C TYR A 131 3.59 -1.23 -0.32
N PRO A 132 2.52 -1.11 -1.15
CA PRO A 132 1.23 -0.63 -0.67
C PRO A 132 0.51 -1.66 0.20
N ASP A 133 -0.18 -1.19 1.23
CA ASP A 133 -1.14 -1.96 2.01
C ASP A 133 -2.40 -2.18 1.17
N ALA A 134 -2.65 -3.44 0.80
CA ALA A 134 -3.79 -3.84 -0.02
C ALA A 134 -5.15 -3.58 0.66
N SER A 135 -5.18 -3.36 1.97
CA SER A 135 -6.41 -3.25 2.76
C SER A 135 -7.17 -1.92 2.59
N GLY A 136 -6.59 -0.92 1.92
CA GLY A 136 -7.25 0.36 1.63
C GLY A 136 -8.38 0.29 0.60
N ARG A 137 -8.42 -0.75 -0.25
CA ARG A 137 -9.39 -0.86 -1.36
C ARG A 137 -10.80 -1.30 -0.95
N THR A 138 -10.98 -1.97 0.18
CA THR A 138 -12.27 -2.57 0.55
C THR A 138 -13.25 -1.58 1.20
N LYS A 139 -12.79 -0.44 1.73
CA LYS A 139 -13.69 0.54 2.38
C LYS A 139 -14.43 1.46 1.39
N GLN A 140 -13.94 1.59 0.16
CA GLN A 140 -14.59 2.45 -0.85
C GLN A 140 -15.84 1.81 -1.47
N VAL A 141 -15.94 0.48 -1.48
CA VAL A 141 -17.06 -0.24 -2.12
C VAL A 141 -18.33 -0.19 -1.27
N LEU A 142 -18.23 0.08 0.05
CA LEU A 142 -19.40 0.09 0.94
C LEU A 142 -20.13 1.43 0.99
N LEU A 143 -19.53 2.53 0.53
CA LEU A 143 -20.10 3.89 0.63
C LEU A 143 -20.82 4.36 -0.65
N THR A 144 -20.97 3.49 -1.65
CA THR A 144 -21.70 3.78 -2.89
C THR A 144 -22.70 2.66 -3.21
N PRO A 145 -23.66 2.40 -2.30
CA PRO A 145 -25.05 2.39 -2.74
C PRO A 145 -26.05 2.87 -1.66
N LEU A 146 -25.91 4.09 -1.12
CA LEU A 146 -27.02 4.70 -0.34
C LEU A 146 -27.14 6.23 -0.48
N THR A 147 -26.67 6.81 -1.58
CA THR A 147 -26.82 8.25 -1.87
C THR A 147 -27.34 8.54 -3.28
N VAL A 148 -27.91 7.54 -3.97
CA VAL A 148 -28.72 7.76 -5.18
C VAL A 148 -30.20 7.75 -4.79
N ALA A 149 -30.63 8.75 -4.01
CA ALA A 149 -32.05 9.02 -3.75
C ALA A 149 -32.28 10.47 -3.31
N ALA A 150 -31.55 11.43 -3.88
CA ALA A 150 -31.77 12.84 -3.59
C ALA A 150 -31.48 13.70 -4.83
N ASP A 151 -32.19 13.41 -5.92
CA ASP A 151 -32.60 14.43 -6.90
C ASP A 151 -33.68 13.86 -7.84
N ILE A 152 -34.90 13.71 -7.31
CA ILE A 152 -36.14 13.65 -8.10
C ILE A 152 -37.18 14.50 -7.35
N THR A 153 -37.09 15.82 -7.43
CA THR A 153 -38.19 16.71 -6.99
C THR A 153 -38.28 18.04 -7.75
N ILE A 154 -37.70 18.18 -8.96
CA ILE A 154 -37.84 19.44 -9.72
C ILE A 154 -38.12 19.19 -11.22
N VAL A 155 -39.14 18.39 -11.54
CA VAL A 155 -39.95 18.56 -12.79
C VAL A 155 -41.40 18.09 -12.54
N GLY A 156 -41.97 18.41 -11.37
CA GLY A 156 -43.38 18.08 -11.04
C GLY A 156 -44.23 19.31 -10.70
N GLY A 157 -43.64 20.50 -10.60
CA GLY A 157 -44.30 21.72 -10.13
C GLY A 157 -44.75 22.70 -11.22
N PHE A 158 -44.39 22.48 -12.49
CA PHE A 158 -44.67 23.44 -13.58
C PHE A 158 -45.84 23.07 -14.49
N LEU A 159 -46.49 21.92 -14.29
CA LEU A 159 -47.68 21.50 -15.07
C LEU A 159 -49.00 21.52 -14.28
N PHE A 160 -49.03 22.00 -13.04
CA PHE A 160 -50.27 22.05 -12.24
C PHE A 160 -50.95 23.44 -12.19
N VAL A 161 -50.38 24.46 -12.84
CA VAL A 161 -50.94 25.84 -12.80
C VAL A 161 -51.62 26.27 -14.12
N MET A 162 -51.67 25.41 -15.15
CA MET A 162 -52.22 25.77 -16.48
C MET A 162 -53.55 25.08 -16.84
N PHE A 163 -54.24 24.41 -15.90
CA PHE A 163 -55.60 23.88 -16.11
C PHE A 163 -56.56 24.27 -14.97
N TYR A 164 -56.75 25.58 -14.79
CA TYR A 164 -58.04 26.11 -14.35
C TYR A 164 -58.56 27.03 -15.46
N PRO A 165 -59.25 26.52 -16.49
CA PRO A 165 -60.29 27.32 -17.11
C PRO A 165 -61.48 27.31 -16.15
N ALA A 166 -61.63 28.44 -15.45
CA ALA A 166 -62.92 28.85 -14.95
C ALA A 166 -63.95 28.74 -16.10
N SER A 167 -64.98 27.93 -15.90
CA SER A 167 -66.29 28.19 -16.49
C SER A 167 -67.35 27.56 -15.61
N ALA A 168 -68.07 28.45 -14.94
CA ALA A 168 -69.38 28.18 -14.39
C ALA A 168 -70.40 27.94 -15.52
N GLU A 169 -71.62 27.60 -15.11
CA GLU A 169 -72.87 27.49 -15.89
C GLU A 169 -73.14 26.10 -16.49
N ALA A 170 -74.33 25.50 -16.42
CA ALA A 170 -75.58 25.81 -15.74
C ALA A 170 -76.47 24.54 -15.76
N VAL A 171 -77.48 24.55 -14.89
CA VAL A 171 -78.57 23.58 -14.73
C VAL A 171 -79.31 23.32 -16.06
N SER A 172 -79.60 22.05 -16.38
CA SER A 172 -80.91 21.65 -16.95
C SER A 172 -81.07 20.12 -16.95
N CYS A 173 -82.01 19.62 -16.15
CA CYS A 173 -82.52 18.25 -16.27
C CYS A 173 -83.47 18.20 -17.47
N ALA A 174 -83.15 17.42 -18.49
CA ALA A 174 -84.05 17.10 -19.58
C ALA A 174 -84.62 15.68 -19.39
N VAL A 175 -85.93 15.64 -19.16
CA VAL A 175 -86.83 14.48 -19.33
C VAL A 175 -86.85 14.05 -20.80
N ASN A 176 -86.96 12.74 -21.05
CA ASN A 176 -87.72 12.05 -22.13
C ASN A 176 -87.31 10.55 -22.10
N HIS A 177 -88.18 9.55 -22.22
CA HIS A 177 -89.56 9.45 -22.71
C HIS A 177 -90.21 8.17 -22.13
#